data_AF-A0A7S0FNX8-F1
#
_entry.id   AF-A0A7S0FNX8-F1
#
_cell.length_a   1.000
_cell.length_b   1.000
_cell.length_c   1.000
_cell.angle_alpha   90.00
_cell.angle_beta   90.00
_cell.angle_gamma   90.00
#
_symmetry.space_group_name_H-M   'P 1'
#
loop_
_entity.id
_entity.type
_entity.pdbx_description
1 polymer ?
#
loop_
_entity_poly.entity_id
_entity_poly.type
_entity_poly.pdbx_seq_one_letter_code
_entity_poly.pdbx_strand_id
1 'polypeptide(L)'
;MVGGWRGTEFWGSAKALHATVEFMRYSGSRDFQELVSHVHDLRPRSAVLLASWGSYDDALWWATAYLSAYEVIGDAKYLESGRGIFDHVFSVAWDSSVCSGGLWWSSKRAYKNAITNELALYASAWLFLLSRDKKYLHSAETIWRWFNRSGMINPHKLVNDGLDTDCCTNNGELTWTYNQGVIL
;
A
#
# COMPACT_ATOMS: atom_id res chain seq x y z
N MET A 1 18.69 -16.37 1.18
CA MET A 1 17.53 -16.05 2.04
C MET A 1 16.93 -14.76 1.53
N VAL A 2 15.62 -14.73 1.29
CA VAL A 2 14.95 -13.63 0.60
C VAL A 2 14.42 -12.63 1.63
N GLY A 3 15.31 -11.78 2.18
CA GLY A 3 15.00 -10.50 2.87
C GLY A 3 13.80 -10.43 3.84
N GLY A 4 13.37 -11.54 4.44
CA GLY A 4 12.13 -11.64 5.21
C GLY A 4 12.36 -12.24 6.59
N TRP A 5 11.51 -11.86 7.53
CA TRP A 5 11.52 -12.43 8.87
C TRP A 5 10.95 -13.85 8.82
N ARG A 6 11.69 -14.82 9.38
CA ARG A 6 11.27 -16.23 9.39
C ARG A 6 9.93 -16.37 10.13
N GLY A 7 8.97 -17.06 9.51
CA GLY A 7 7.63 -17.29 10.08
C GLY A 7 6.60 -16.19 9.81
N THR A 8 6.90 -15.22 8.95
CA THR A 8 5.95 -14.16 8.56
C THR A 8 5.62 -14.22 7.07
N GLU A 9 4.38 -13.86 6.72
CA GLU A 9 3.98 -13.63 5.33
C GLU A 9 4.71 -12.42 4.73
N PHE A 10 4.70 -12.31 3.40
CA PHE A 10 5.48 -11.31 2.68
C PHE A 10 5.14 -9.87 3.10
N TRP A 11 3.85 -9.54 3.24
CA TRP A 11 3.39 -8.25 3.77
C TRP A 11 3.72 -8.08 5.27
N GLY A 12 3.70 -9.15 6.05
CA GLY A 12 4.08 -9.12 7.48
C GLY A 12 5.52 -8.65 7.67
N SER A 13 6.42 -9.05 6.77
CA SER A 13 7.79 -8.52 6.74
C SER A 13 7.86 -7.02 6.43
N ALA A 14 7.01 -6.50 5.53
CA ALA A 14 6.92 -5.08 5.25
C ALA A 14 6.46 -4.29 6.48
N LYS A 15 5.46 -4.81 7.22
CA LYS A 15 4.97 -4.20 8.45
C LYS A 15 6.04 -4.17 9.54
N ALA A 16 6.81 -5.25 9.69
CA ALA A 16 7.93 -5.29 10.64
C ALA A 16 9.02 -4.25 10.28
N LEU A 17 9.35 -4.12 9.00
CA LEU A 17 10.27 -3.09 8.53
C LEU A 17 9.74 -1.68 8.82
N HIS A 18 8.47 -1.41 8.48
CA HIS A 18 7.83 -0.12 8.74
C HIS A 18 7.84 0.21 10.24
N ALA A 19 7.48 -0.73 11.11
CA ALA A 19 7.54 -0.54 12.57
C ALA A 19 8.95 -0.22 13.07
N THR A 20 9.98 -0.86 12.49
CA THR A 20 11.39 -0.60 12.83
C THR A 20 11.81 0.82 12.43
N VAL A 21 11.35 1.28 11.26
CA VAL A 21 11.62 2.64 10.78
C VAL A 21 10.88 3.68 11.63
N GLU A 22 9.62 3.45 11.98
CA GLU A 22 8.87 4.35 12.85
C GLU A 22 9.46 4.40 14.27
N PHE A 23 9.97 3.28 14.79
CA PHE A 23 10.74 3.30 16.03
C PHE A 23 11.95 4.25 15.94
N MET A 24 12.73 4.19 14.84
CA MET A 24 13.83 5.13 14.62
C MET A 24 13.34 6.59 14.52
N ARG A 25 12.19 6.83 13.91
CA ARG A 25 11.55 8.16 13.83
C ARG A 25 11.24 8.72 15.21
N TYR A 26 10.54 7.95 16.06
CA TYR A 26 10.06 8.42 17.36
C TYR A 26 11.15 8.47 18.43
N SER A 27 12.10 7.53 18.40
CA SER A 27 13.20 7.49 19.36
C SER A 27 14.36 8.41 18.99
N GLY A 28 14.47 8.81 17.72
CA GLY A 28 15.66 9.46 17.16
C GLY A 28 16.86 8.52 16.96
N SER A 29 16.74 7.23 17.33
CA SER A 29 17.80 6.23 17.12
C SER A 29 18.03 5.98 15.63
N ARG A 30 19.29 5.70 15.27
CA ARG A 30 19.69 5.28 13.92
C ARG A 30 20.21 3.83 13.88
N ASP A 31 20.11 3.10 14.98
CA ASP A 31 20.78 1.80 15.16
C ASP A 31 20.33 0.73 14.17
N PHE A 32 19.14 0.89 13.57
CA PHE A 32 18.58 -0.06 12.61
C PHE A 32 18.74 0.36 11.14
N GLN A 33 19.47 1.43 10.83
CA GLN A 33 19.67 1.87 9.44
C GLN A 33 20.32 0.79 8.58
N GLU A 34 21.34 0.10 9.10
CA GLU A 34 22.01 -1.00 8.40
C GLU A 34 21.06 -2.18 8.15
N LEU A 35 20.21 -2.50 9.14
CA LEU A 35 19.18 -3.53 8.98
C LEU A 35 18.19 -3.16 7.86
N VAL A 36 17.71 -1.92 7.83
CA VAL A 36 16.78 -1.44 6.79
C VAL A 36 17.43 -1.52 5.41
N SER A 37 18.70 -1.10 5.29
CA SER A 37 19.44 -1.22 4.03
C SER A 37 19.63 -2.68 3.62
N HIS A 38 19.98 -3.55 4.57
CA HIS A 38 20.19 -4.96 4.30
C HIS A 38 18.91 -5.65 3.82
N VAL A 39 17.77 -5.36 4.45
CA VAL A 39 16.47 -5.88 4.02
C VAL A 39 16.14 -5.41 2.60
N HIS A 40 16.38 -4.14 2.28
CA HIS A 40 16.17 -3.60 0.93
C HIS A 40 17.05 -4.30 -0.11
N ASP A 41 18.34 -4.48 0.15
CA ASP A 41 19.28 -5.08 -0.79
C ASP A 41 19.03 -6.59 -1.04
N LEU A 42 18.40 -7.28 -0.10
CA LEU A 42 17.99 -8.69 -0.27
C LEU A 42 16.70 -8.87 -1.09
N ARG A 43 16.00 -7.79 -1.41
CA ARG A 43 14.76 -7.82 -2.19
C ARG A 43 15.04 -7.52 -3.66
N PRO A 44 14.17 -7.99 -4.59
CA PRO A 44 14.28 -7.58 -5.98
C PRO A 44 14.26 -6.05 -6.09
N ARG A 45 15.30 -5.48 -6.69
CA ARG A 45 15.38 -4.02 -6.95
C ARG A 45 14.31 -3.55 -7.94
N SER A 46 13.79 -4.47 -8.75
CA SER A 46 12.68 -4.18 -9.65
C SER A 46 11.37 -4.12 -8.87
N ALA A 47 10.79 -2.92 -8.79
CA ALA A 47 9.46 -2.71 -8.25
C ALA A 47 8.39 -3.56 -8.93
N VAL A 48 8.55 -3.85 -10.22
CA VAL A 48 7.65 -4.74 -10.98
C VAL A 48 7.72 -6.17 -10.44
N LEU A 49 8.94 -6.67 -10.19
CA LEU A 49 9.12 -8.01 -9.62
C LEU A 49 8.56 -8.07 -8.21
N LEU A 50 8.81 -7.05 -7.39
CA LEU A 50 8.28 -6.99 -6.02
C LEU A 50 6.75 -6.91 -6.01
N ALA A 51 6.14 -6.13 -6.90
CA ALA A 51 4.70 -5.99 -7.00
C ALA A 51 4.00 -7.19 -7.65
N SER A 52 4.76 -8.07 -8.29
CA SER A 52 4.28 -9.36 -8.81
C SER A 52 4.34 -10.47 -7.75
N TRP A 53 4.87 -10.18 -6.56
CA TRP A 53 4.94 -11.13 -5.44
C TRP A 53 3.75 -10.91 -4.52
N GLY A 54 2.88 -11.91 -4.43
CA GLY A 54 1.66 -11.82 -3.63
C GLY A 54 0.56 -11.00 -4.31
N SER A 55 -0.31 -10.41 -3.51
CA SER A 55 -1.36 -9.49 -3.93
C SER A 55 -0.86 -8.04 -3.96
N TYR A 56 -1.66 -7.15 -4.53
CA TYR A 56 -1.27 -5.76 -4.72
C TYR A 56 -1.22 -4.96 -3.40
N ASP A 57 -1.99 -5.36 -2.39
CA ASP A 57 -1.85 -4.85 -1.02
C ASP A 57 -0.52 -5.23 -0.39
N ASP A 58 -0.04 -6.47 -0.54
CA ASP A 58 1.31 -6.87 -0.08
C ASP A 58 2.38 -5.94 -0.63
N ALA A 59 2.31 -5.65 -1.93
CA ALA A 59 3.20 -4.72 -2.59
C ALA A 59 3.07 -3.29 -2.01
N LEU A 60 1.86 -2.79 -1.83
CA LEU A 60 1.63 -1.45 -1.28
C LEU A 60 2.08 -1.32 0.18
N TRP A 61 2.03 -2.38 0.98
CA TRP A 61 2.64 -2.39 2.32
C TRP A 61 4.15 -2.13 2.23
N TRP A 62 4.85 -2.76 1.29
CA TRP A 62 6.27 -2.48 1.03
C TRP A 62 6.49 -1.05 0.54
N ALA A 63 5.61 -0.52 -0.32
CA ALA A 63 5.70 0.87 -0.75
C ALA A 63 5.68 1.81 0.46
N THR A 64 4.72 1.65 1.37
CA THR A 64 4.63 2.50 2.59
C THR A 64 5.86 2.36 3.50
N ALA A 65 6.40 1.15 3.66
CA ALA A 65 7.61 0.92 4.45
C ALA A 65 8.82 1.67 3.86
N TYR A 66 8.98 1.68 2.54
CA TYR A 66 10.07 2.41 1.89
C TYR A 66 9.87 3.93 1.89
N LEU A 67 8.63 4.42 1.78
CA LEU A 67 8.36 5.86 1.91
C LEU A 67 8.70 6.36 3.32
N SER A 68 8.33 5.60 4.36
CA SER A 68 8.75 5.86 5.75
C SER A 68 10.28 5.84 5.87
N ALA A 69 10.94 4.83 5.28
CA ALA A 69 12.41 4.73 5.32
C ALA A 69 13.10 5.94 4.67
N TYR A 70 12.55 6.47 3.58
CA TYR A 70 13.06 7.69 2.97
C TYR A 70 12.93 8.91 3.89
N GLU A 71 11.78 9.14 4.52
CA GLU A 71 11.61 10.26 5.46
C GLU A 71 12.60 10.21 6.62
N VAL A 72 12.83 9.00 7.14
CA VAL A 72 13.68 8.81 8.30
C VAL A 72 15.15 8.85 7.90
N ILE A 73 15.57 8.07 6.89
CA ILE A 73 16.99 7.84 6.57
C ILE A 73 17.52 8.83 5.52
N GLY A 74 16.68 9.28 4.58
CA GLY A 74 17.04 10.26 3.55
C GLY A 74 17.70 9.68 2.28
N ASP A 75 17.88 8.36 2.18
CA ASP A 75 18.45 7.71 0.99
C ASP A 75 17.40 7.56 -0.12
N ALA A 76 17.68 8.15 -1.29
CA ALA A 76 16.79 8.21 -2.44
C ALA A 76 16.32 6.84 -2.94
N LYS A 77 17.11 5.77 -2.72
CA LYS A 77 16.73 4.40 -3.16
C LYS A 77 15.39 3.95 -2.57
N TYR A 78 15.06 4.40 -1.37
CA TYR A 78 13.79 4.05 -0.71
C TYR A 78 12.62 4.79 -1.36
N LEU A 79 12.78 6.09 -1.68
CA LEU A 79 11.77 6.85 -2.42
C LEU A 79 11.54 6.24 -3.80
N GLU A 80 12.60 5.89 -4.52
CA GLU A 80 12.53 5.25 -5.84
C GLU A 80 11.80 3.90 -5.78
N SER A 81 12.08 3.09 -4.75
CA SER A 81 11.42 1.80 -4.56
C SER A 81 9.93 1.97 -4.24
N GLY A 82 9.58 2.84 -3.29
CA GLY A 82 8.18 3.12 -2.94
C GLY A 82 7.38 3.68 -4.12
N ARG A 83 7.98 4.61 -4.86
CA ARG A 83 7.44 5.16 -6.12
C ARG A 83 7.20 4.08 -7.15
N GLY A 84 8.21 3.27 -7.45
CA GLY A 84 8.12 2.25 -8.49
C GLY A 84 7.03 1.22 -8.19
N ILE A 85 6.88 0.83 -6.92
CA ILE A 85 5.86 -0.14 -6.51
C ILE A 85 4.47 0.46 -6.72
N PHE A 86 4.24 1.67 -6.20
CA PHE A 86 2.95 2.35 -6.38
C PHE A 86 2.61 2.53 -7.87
N ASP A 87 3.54 3.07 -8.66
CA ASP A 87 3.32 3.35 -10.09
C ASP A 87 2.97 2.06 -10.84
N HIS A 88 3.65 0.95 -10.55
CA HIS A 88 3.33 -0.34 -11.16
C HIS A 88 1.95 -0.84 -10.74
N VAL A 89 1.67 -0.93 -9.43
CA VAL A 89 0.39 -1.41 -8.91
C VAL A 89 -0.77 -0.60 -9.50
N PHE A 90 -0.69 0.73 -9.44
CA PHE A 90 -1.75 1.59 -9.96
C PHE A 90 -1.97 1.36 -11.47
N SER A 91 -0.90 1.16 -12.25
CA SER A 91 -1.00 0.94 -13.70
C SER A 91 -1.68 -0.37 -14.09
N VAL A 92 -1.55 -1.44 -13.30
CA VAL A 92 -2.06 -2.78 -13.65
C VAL A 92 -3.35 -3.15 -12.93
N ALA A 93 -3.59 -2.57 -11.76
CA ALA A 93 -4.68 -2.94 -10.87
C ALA A 93 -5.86 -1.97 -10.90
N TRP A 94 -5.66 -0.67 -11.19
CA TRP A 94 -6.78 0.27 -11.32
C TRP A 94 -7.61 -0.08 -12.55
N ASP A 95 -8.92 -0.23 -12.37
CA ASP A 95 -9.83 -0.61 -13.45
C ASP A 95 -11.16 0.15 -13.35
N SER A 96 -11.42 1.00 -14.35
CA SER A 96 -12.65 1.80 -14.44
C SER A 96 -13.80 1.08 -15.15
N SER A 97 -13.55 -0.05 -15.80
CA SER A 97 -14.57 -0.80 -16.55
C SER A 97 -15.46 -1.65 -15.64
N VAL A 98 -14.95 -2.05 -14.47
CA VAL A 98 -15.70 -2.82 -13.46
C VAL A 98 -15.90 -1.96 -12.22
N CYS A 99 -17.13 -1.90 -11.72
CA CYS A 99 -17.52 -1.09 -10.54
C CYS A 99 -17.09 0.39 -10.61
N SER A 100 -17.02 0.93 -11.83
CA SER A 100 -16.69 2.33 -12.10
C SER A 100 -15.37 2.83 -11.50
N GLY A 101 -14.43 1.93 -11.22
CA GLY A 101 -13.13 2.25 -10.62
C GLY A 101 -12.67 1.24 -9.58
N GLY A 102 -11.62 1.60 -8.86
CA GLY A 102 -11.05 0.78 -7.80
C GLY A 102 -9.97 -0.16 -8.29
N LEU A 103 -9.05 -0.47 -7.39
CA LEU A 103 -7.97 -1.42 -7.62
C LEU A 103 -8.46 -2.85 -7.37
N TRP A 104 -8.11 -3.76 -8.28
CA TRP A 104 -8.15 -5.19 -8.04
C TRP A 104 -7.19 -5.56 -6.90
N TRP A 105 -7.54 -6.55 -6.09
CA TRP A 105 -6.69 -7.06 -5.02
C TRP A 105 -5.47 -7.82 -5.55
N SER A 106 -5.62 -8.53 -6.66
CA SER A 106 -4.52 -9.29 -7.29
C SER A 106 -4.69 -9.39 -8.80
N SER A 107 -3.67 -9.91 -9.48
CA SER A 107 -3.66 -10.15 -10.93
C SER A 107 -4.77 -11.09 -11.41
N LYS A 108 -5.39 -11.87 -10.50
CA LYS A 108 -6.56 -12.72 -10.81
C LYS A 108 -7.82 -11.92 -11.10
N ARG A 109 -7.88 -10.64 -10.71
CA ARG A 109 -9.01 -9.73 -10.93
C ARG A 109 -10.38 -10.30 -10.49
N ALA A 110 -10.39 -10.98 -9.35
CA ALA A 110 -11.59 -11.60 -8.79
C ALA A 110 -12.21 -10.80 -7.64
N TYR A 111 -11.51 -9.81 -7.10
CA TYR A 111 -11.94 -9.11 -5.89
C TYR A 111 -11.39 -7.68 -5.84
N LYS A 112 -12.23 -6.72 -5.46
CA LYS A 112 -11.85 -5.34 -5.14
C LYS A 112 -12.11 -5.11 -3.66
N ASN A 113 -11.05 -5.12 -2.88
CA ASN A 113 -11.12 -5.00 -1.42
C ASN A 113 -10.76 -3.59 -0.93
N ALA A 114 -11.10 -3.32 0.32
CA ALA A 114 -10.84 -2.03 0.95
C ALA A 114 -9.35 -1.76 1.05
N ILE A 115 -8.57 -2.72 1.59
CA ILE A 115 -7.17 -2.48 1.92
C ILE A 115 -6.29 -2.11 0.71
N THR A 116 -6.44 -2.76 -0.44
CA THR A 116 -5.63 -2.38 -1.62
C THR A 116 -5.89 -0.94 -2.03
N ASN A 117 -7.15 -0.50 -1.93
CA ASN A 117 -7.54 0.86 -2.29
C ASN A 117 -7.08 1.87 -1.23
N GLU A 118 -7.21 1.55 0.05
CA GLU A 118 -6.76 2.39 1.16
C GLU A 118 -5.23 2.58 1.14
N LEU A 119 -4.46 1.51 0.93
CA LEU A 119 -3.00 1.62 0.84
C LEU A 119 -2.55 2.41 -0.38
N ALA A 120 -3.24 2.25 -1.52
CA ALA A 120 -2.94 3.04 -2.72
C ALA A 120 -3.25 4.52 -2.50
N LEU A 121 -4.37 4.84 -1.83
CA LEU A 121 -4.71 6.20 -1.43
C LEU A 121 -3.64 6.78 -0.50
N TYR A 122 -3.28 6.04 0.55
CA TYR A 122 -2.29 6.47 1.53
C TYR A 122 -0.91 6.68 0.88
N ALA A 123 -0.43 5.72 0.09
CA ALA A 123 0.86 5.81 -0.60
C ALA A 123 0.89 6.96 -1.62
N SER A 124 -0.19 7.20 -2.36
CA SER A 124 -0.25 8.33 -3.32
C SER A 124 -0.26 9.68 -2.62
N ALA A 125 -1.02 9.84 -1.53
CA ALA A 125 -0.98 11.05 -0.72
C ALA A 125 0.44 11.30 -0.15
N TRP A 126 1.09 10.26 0.39
CA TRP A 126 2.45 10.35 0.92
C TRP A 126 3.48 10.70 -0.16
N LEU A 127 3.41 10.05 -1.33
CA LEU A 127 4.27 10.35 -2.48
C LEU A 127 4.12 11.80 -2.96
N PHE A 128 2.90 12.35 -2.95
CA PHE A 128 2.69 13.77 -3.24
C PHE A 128 3.36 14.67 -2.20
N LEU A 129 3.25 14.36 -0.91
CA LEU A 129 3.89 15.14 0.15
C LEU A 129 5.42 15.15 0.03
N LEU A 130 6.01 14.01 -0.34
CA LEU A 130 7.47 13.86 -0.49
C LEU A 130 8.01 14.49 -1.77
N SER A 131 7.29 14.38 -2.89
CA SER A 131 7.83 14.76 -4.20
C SER A 131 7.19 15.99 -4.84
N ARG A 132 6.03 16.42 -4.35
CA ARG A 132 5.18 17.48 -4.94
C ARG A 132 4.76 17.23 -6.39
N ASP A 133 4.92 16.01 -6.87
CA ASP A 133 4.47 15.58 -8.19
C ASP A 133 2.95 15.43 -8.21
N LYS A 134 2.28 16.29 -8.98
CA LYS A 134 0.82 16.34 -9.07
C LYS A 134 0.18 15.05 -9.57
N LYS A 135 0.93 14.15 -10.23
CA LYS A 135 0.39 12.85 -10.63
C LYS A 135 -0.14 12.05 -9.45
N TYR A 136 0.55 12.09 -8.31
CA TYR A 136 0.14 11.35 -7.11
C TYR A 136 -1.04 12.00 -6.40
N LEU A 137 -1.12 13.33 -6.39
CA LEU A 137 -2.31 14.03 -5.91
C LEU A 137 -3.53 13.61 -6.74
N HIS A 138 -3.39 13.58 -8.06
CA HIS A 138 -4.46 13.13 -8.95
C HIS A 138 -4.87 11.67 -8.69
N SER A 139 -3.91 10.77 -8.46
CA SER A 139 -4.19 9.40 -8.06
C SER A 139 -4.95 9.34 -6.73
N ALA A 140 -4.49 10.06 -5.70
CA ALA A 140 -5.15 10.11 -4.39
C ALA A 140 -6.60 10.59 -4.50
N GLU A 141 -6.83 11.70 -5.19
CA GLU A 141 -8.18 12.23 -5.43
C GLU A 141 -9.06 11.27 -6.23
N THR A 142 -8.49 10.53 -7.17
CA THR A 142 -9.21 9.54 -7.98
C THR A 142 -9.62 8.33 -7.15
N ILE A 143 -8.70 7.78 -6.36
CA ILE A 143 -8.97 6.66 -5.47
C ILE A 143 -9.98 7.06 -4.41
N TRP A 144 -9.80 8.19 -3.72
CA TRP A 144 -10.72 8.65 -2.68
C TRP A 144 -12.14 8.89 -3.22
N ARG A 145 -12.27 9.57 -4.37
CA ARG A 145 -13.58 9.81 -4.99
C ARG A 145 -14.31 8.51 -5.28
N TRP A 146 -13.62 7.48 -5.76
CA TRP A 146 -14.21 6.18 -5.98
C TRP A 146 -14.53 5.48 -4.66
N PHE A 147 -13.57 5.40 -3.73
CA PHE A 147 -13.70 4.69 -2.47
C PHE A 147 -14.89 5.21 -1.65
N ASN A 148 -15.03 6.53 -1.54
CA ASN A 148 -16.13 7.19 -0.83
C ASN A 148 -17.51 6.95 -1.48
N ARG A 149 -17.57 6.59 -2.77
CA ARG A 149 -18.81 6.25 -3.49
C ARG A 149 -19.03 4.74 -3.66
N SER A 150 -18.03 3.92 -3.39
CA SER A 150 -18.07 2.47 -3.61
C SER A 150 -19.13 1.75 -2.76
N GLY A 151 -19.53 2.36 -1.64
CA GLY A 151 -20.40 1.75 -0.64
C GLY A 151 -19.66 0.97 0.44
N MET A 152 -18.34 0.78 0.35
CA MET A 152 -17.55 0.05 1.37
C MET A 152 -17.56 0.76 2.74
N ILE A 153 -17.66 2.09 2.77
CA ILE A 153 -17.95 2.84 4.00
C ILE A 153 -19.44 2.70 4.29
N ASN A 154 -19.78 1.89 5.27
CA ASN A 154 -21.17 1.54 5.60
C ASN A 154 -21.88 2.62 6.43
N PRO A 155 -23.19 2.47 6.70
CA PRO A 155 -23.95 3.46 7.47
C PRO A 155 -23.42 3.73 8.87
N HIS A 156 -22.70 2.79 9.49
CA HIS A 156 -22.03 2.97 10.79
C HIS A 156 -20.67 3.67 10.70
N LYS A 157 -20.30 4.15 9.50
CA LYS A 157 -18.98 4.76 9.22
C LYS A 157 -17.81 3.81 9.43
N LEU A 158 -18.07 2.51 9.32
CA LEU A 158 -17.05 1.48 9.29
C LEU A 158 -16.83 1.03 7.84
N VAL A 159 -15.61 0.61 7.55
CA VAL A 159 -15.21 0.07 6.25
C VAL A 159 -15.35 -1.44 6.25
N ASN A 160 -16.23 -1.99 5.40
CA ASN A 160 -16.32 -3.43 5.14
C ASN A 160 -15.18 -3.90 4.23
N ASP A 161 -14.97 -5.22 4.16
CA ASP A 161 -13.78 -5.79 3.49
C ASP A 161 -13.70 -5.49 2.00
N GLY A 162 -14.82 -5.36 1.29
CA GLY A 162 -14.77 -5.15 -0.15
C GLY A 162 -16.12 -5.10 -0.85
N LEU A 163 -16.05 -5.35 -2.17
CA LEU A 163 -17.21 -5.39 -3.05
C LEU A 163 -17.43 -6.79 -3.60
N ASP A 164 -18.70 -7.16 -3.75
CA ASP A 164 -19.10 -8.14 -4.76
C ASP A 164 -18.88 -7.52 -6.14
N THR A 165 -18.02 -8.12 -6.96
CA THR A 165 -17.60 -7.53 -8.24
C THR A 165 -18.56 -7.80 -9.40
N ASP A 166 -19.54 -8.70 -9.21
CA ASP A 166 -20.56 -8.98 -10.22
C ASP A 166 -21.67 -7.93 -10.18
N CYS A 167 -22.06 -7.50 -8.98
CA CYS A 167 -23.10 -6.48 -8.78
C CYS A 167 -22.58 -5.12 -8.29
N CYS A 168 -21.29 -5.02 -7.97
CA CYS A 168 -20.63 -3.80 -7.50
C CYS A 168 -21.27 -3.21 -6.24
N THR A 169 -21.64 -4.08 -5.30
CA THR A 169 -22.19 -3.69 -4.01
C THR A 169 -21.27 -4.10 -2.86
N ASN A 170 -21.37 -3.39 -1.74
CA ASN A 170 -20.65 -3.74 -0.52
C ASN A 170 -21.01 -5.18 -0.09
N ASN A 171 -19.99 -6.01 0.12
CA ASN A 171 -20.16 -7.41 0.48
C ASN A 171 -20.71 -7.63 1.90
N GLY A 172 -20.73 -6.58 2.74
CA GLY A 172 -21.22 -6.64 4.12
C GLY A 172 -20.33 -7.46 5.05
N GLU A 173 -19.11 -7.81 4.63
CA GLU A 173 -18.19 -8.64 5.40
C GLU A 173 -17.54 -7.90 6.58
N LEU A 174 -16.66 -8.57 7.31
CA LEU A 174 -16.08 -8.07 8.56
C LEU A 174 -15.45 -6.67 8.38
N THR A 175 -15.71 -5.79 9.34
CA THR A 175 -15.06 -4.48 9.43
C THR A 175 -13.73 -4.63 10.17
N TRP A 176 -12.70 -5.08 9.45
CA TRP A 176 -11.38 -5.28 10.04
C TRP A 176 -10.79 -3.97 10.55
N THR A 177 -10.09 -4.02 11.69
CA THR A 177 -9.56 -2.83 12.37
C THR A 177 -8.58 -2.04 11.50
N TYR A 178 -7.75 -2.72 10.71
CA TYR A 178 -6.75 -2.05 9.87
C TYR A 178 -7.39 -1.28 8.72
N ASN A 179 -8.52 -1.73 8.17
CA ASN A 179 -9.28 -0.94 7.17
C ASN A 179 -9.81 0.37 7.77
N GLN A 180 -10.07 0.39 9.08
CA GLN A 180 -10.46 1.62 9.77
C GLN A 180 -9.25 2.51 10.04
N GLY A 181 -8.06 1.92 10.21
CA GLY A 181 -6.86 2.65 10.60
C GLY A 181 -6.09 3.27 9.44
N VAL A 182 -6.02 2.62 8.27
CA VAL A 182 -5.23 3.12 7.13
C VAL A 182 -5.86 4.35 6.49
N ILE A 183 -7.17 4.47 6.54
CA ILE A 183 -7.93 5.54 5.87
C ILE A 183 -8.02 6.85 6.68
N LEU A 184 -7.66 6.83 7.96
CA LEU A 184 -7.70 7.99 8.88
C LEU A 184 -6.45 8.86 8.77
#